data_AF-A0A9X8E5E2-F1
#
_entry.id   AF-A0A9X8E5E2-F1
#
_cell.length_a   1.000
_cell.length_b   1.000
_cell.length_c   1.000
_cell.angle_alpha   90.00
_cell.angle_beta   90.00
_cell.angle_gamma   90.00
#
_symmetry.space_group_name_H-M   'P 1'
#
loop_
_entity.id
_entity.type
_entity.pdbx_description
1 polymer ?
#
loop_
_entity_poly.entity_id
_entity_poly.type
_entity_poly.pdbx_seq_one_letter_code
_entity_poly.pdbx_strand_id
1 'polypeptide(L)'
;MLGLARTLHALGYTNLLETYLTTHDSSEISKFQYQMAWKHSQWSLKVPTAEGSSTKFDGLLYGCLKSMASNDGAQFQQLVVQAKASILIRQNVSFMGIVADVDAQFHELAGNWSRRHAVYADGSFDTYSTLLQVEKCCLTILDGAAYLPAWQLKLAKAARKANRVAIAFNALSELEQTPLGPSDHIAYLMEKARLYYSINERSRALEIAKDVHRQLTAEKNQGLALAQANSTIGKWLADMKAERSEVIHTTYLSAATHIFESMSAVSTVETQCGHEASKAYRTLADFTFDIYNQVKTRVESNEWKRGKKVADAQEAELRLFDATSSAQKAHSRHGVLRKQVEFDKRERHAVESSVDRFLTSTLKNYGLSLRVRYAADGDMTPVFRILSLWFRHFQHTLVNDEMADIVQSVPSYKFIPLSYQVISRLGTTSTKSNIVQELVRRLATEHPHHTIVQLLALKNGSKRGTAAYRDNIGVLKTEEAGNVLNFVKRSSPMLAALVENMEVLCDAYITLALHDTKEYERR
;
A
#
# COMPACT_ATOMS: atom_id res chain seq x y z
N MET A 1 -38.28 18.56 -3.69
CA MET A 1 -37.38 19.65 -4.10
C MET A 1 -35.96 19.44 -3.57
N LEU A 2 -35.70 19.60 -2.26
CA LEU A 2 -34.34 19.41 -1.71
C LEU A 2 -33.76 17.99 -1.85
N GLY A 3 -34.58 16.94 -1.91
CA GLY A 3 -34.11 15.56 -2.03
C GLY A 3 -33.36 15.27 -3.33
N LEU A 4 -33.92 15.68 -4.48
CA LEU A 4 -33.30 15.48 -5.80
C LEU A 4 -32.09 16.40 -6.00
N ALA A 5 -32.15 17.64 -5.53
CA ALA A 5 -31.00 18.55 -5.53
C ALA A 5 -29.83 17.97 -4.69
N ARG A 6 -30.14 17.37 -3.52
CA ARG A 6 -29.15 16.68 -2.68
C ARG A 6 -28.51 15.50 -3.39
N THR A 7 -29.30 14.66 -4.08
CA THR A 7 -28.75 13.48 -4.78
C THR A 7 -27.91 13.89 -5.98
N LEU A 8 -28.37 14.84 -6.80
CA LEU A 8 -27.59 15.37 -7.93
C LEU A 8 -26.28 16.02 -7.47
N HIS A 9 -26.32 16.79 -6.37
CA HIS A 9 -25.13 17.37 -5.76
C HIS A 9 -24.15 16.31 -5.25
N ALA A 10 -24.65 15.31 -4.50
CA ALA A 10 -23.82 14.23 -3.96
C ALA A 10 -23.20 13.34 -5.05
N LEU A 11 -23.86 13.21 -6.19
CA LEU A 11 -23.36 12.46 -7.35
C LEU A 11 -22.41 13.30 -8.23
N GLY A 12 -22.40 14.63 -8.06
CA GLY A 12 -21.52 15.52 -8.81
C GLY A 12 -22.04 15.95 -10.18
N TYR A 13 -23.34 15.78 -10.46
CA TYR A 13 -23.95 16.18 -11.73
C TYR A 13 -24.29 17.69 -11.72
N THR A 14 -23.27 18.53 -11.90
CA THR A 14 -23.37 19.99 -11.81
C THR A 14 -24.36 20.59 -12.82
N ASN A 15 -24.28 20.20 -14.09
CA ASN A 15 -25.14 20.77 -15.14
C ASN A 15 -26.62 20.39 -14.96
N LEU A 16 -26.90 19.14 -14.55
CA LEU A 16 -28.27 18.70 -14.25
C LEU A 16 -28.80 19.38 -12.99
N LEU A 17 -27.93 19.62 -12.00
CA LEU A 17 -28.29 20.36 -10.80
C LEU A 17 -28.61 21.83 -11.14
N GLU A 18 -27.83 22.47 -11.99
CA GLU A 18 -28.07 23.85 -12.44
C GLU A 18 -29.40 23.97 -13.19
N THR A 19 -29.66 23.09 -14.16
CA THR A 19 -30.96 23.04 -14.87
C THR A 19 -32.11 22.77 -13.90
N TYR A 20 -31.92 21.88 -12.92
CA TYR A 20 -32.96 21.62 -11.91
C TYR A 20 -33.23 22.83 -11.01
N LEU A 21 -32.19 23.55 -10.59
CA LEU A 21 -32.30 24.72 -9.71
C LEU A 21 -32.85 25.97 -10.43
N THR A 22 -32.58 26.11 -11.73
CA THR A 22 -33.11 27.22 -12.55
C THR A 22 -34.56 27.00 -12.98
N THR A 23 -34.99 25.74 -13.14
CA THR A 23 -36.38 25.39 -13.48
C THR A 23 -37.33 25.40 -12.27
N HIS A 24 -36.79 25.27 -11.05
CA HIS A 24 -37.57 25.18 -9.81
C HIS A 24 -37.18 26.34 -8.88
N ASP A 25 -37.67 27.54 -9.19
CA ASP A 25 -37.39 28.75 -8.41
C ASP A 25 -38.08 28.67 -7.03
N SER A 26 -37.29 28.66 -5.95
CA SER A 26 -37.78 28.77 -4.57
C SER A 26 -37.59 30.19 -4.05
N SER A 27 -38.53 30.69 -3.25
CA SER A 27 -38.48 32.02 -2.63
C SER A 27 -37.27 32.25 -1.71
N GLU A 28 -36.69 31.17 -1.16
CA GLU A 28 -35.47 31.21 -0.37
C GLU A 28 -34.28 30.63 -1.16
N ILE A 29 -33.13 31.33 -1.11
CA ILE A 29 -31.88 30.88 -1.72
C ILE A 29 -31.37 29.67 -0.93
N SER A 30 -31.36 28.51 -1.59
CA SER A 30 -30.87 27.26 -1.02
C SER A 30 -29.34 27.25 -0.92
N LYS A 31 -28.83 26.42 0.00
CA LYS A 31 -27.40 26.13 0.11
C LYS A 31 -26.77 25.72 -1.24
N PHE A 32 -27.48 24.94 -2.06
CA PHE A 32 -26.97 24.46 -3.34
C PHE A 32 -26.84 25.58 -4.38
N GLN A 33 -27.71 26.59 -4.34
CA GLN A 33 -27.62 27.76 -5.21
C GLN A 33 -26.39 28.61 -4.88
N TYR A 34 -26.12 28.88 -3.60
CA TYR A 34 -24.86 29.54 -3.21
C TYR A 34 -23.63 28.74 -3.65
N GLN A 35 -23.67 27.41 -3.45
CA GLN A 35 -22.58 26.53 -3.85
C GLN A 35 -22.32 26.48 -5.36
N MET A 36 -23.37 26.46 -6.17
CA MET A 36 -23.21 26.54 -7.63
C MET A 36 -22.69 27.92 -8.05
N ALA A 37 -23.23 29.00 -7.46
CA ALA A 37 -22.86 30.36 -7.84
C ALA A 37 -21.37 30.65 -7.62
N TRP A 38 -20.78 30.29 -6.47
CA TRP A 38 -19.33 30.49 -6.29
C TRP A 38 -18.47 29.51 -7.12
N LYS A 39 -18.95 28.29 -7.40
CA LYS A 39 -18.22 27.33 -8.25
C LYS A 39 -18.09 27.80 -9.69
N HIS A 40 -19.11 28.49 -10.20
CA HIS A 40 -19.14 29.06 -11.55
C HIS A 40 -18.69 30.53 -11.60
N SER A 41 -18.17 31.07 -10.49
CA SER A 41 -17.75 32.48 -10.37
C SER A 41 -18.87 33.49 -10.73
N GLN A 42 -20.11 33.17 -10.39
CA GLN A 42 -21.29 34.02 -10.62
C GLN A 42 -21.62 34.85 -9.37
N TRP A 43 -21.44 36.17 -9.44
CA TRP A 43 -21.52 37.08 -8.29
C TRP A 43 -22.86 37.84 -8.10
N SER A 44 -23.95 37.32 -8.67
CA SER A 44 -25.27 37.96 -8.71
C SER A 44 -26.15 37.75 -7.47
N LEU A 45 -25.84 36.80 -6.59
CA LEU A 45 -26.68 36.49 -5.43
C LEU A 45 -26.50 37.50 -4.28
N LYS A 46 -27.55 37.63 -3.46
CA LYS A 46 -27.53 38.45 -2.23
C LYS A 46 -26.95 37.64 -1.06
N VAL A 47 -26.11 38.28 -0.25
CA VAL A 47 -25.55 37.67 0.98
C VAL A 47 -26.64 37.68 2.07
N PRO A 48 -26.87 36.57 2.80
CA PRO A 48 -27.90 36.52 3.84
C PRO A 48 -27.59 37.47 5.01
N THR A 49 -28.55 38.30 5.41
CA THR A 49 -28.45 39.21 6.57
C THR A 49 -29.19 38.70 7.82
N ALA A 50 -30.09 37.70 7.69
CA ALA A 50 -30.93 37.23 8.78
C ALA A 50 -30.23 36.22 9.72
N GLU A 51 -30.43 36.36 11.04
CA GLU A 51 -29.93 35.43 12.05
C GLU A 51 -30.83 34.19 12.15
N GLY A 52 -30.27 32.99 11.91
CA GLY A 52 -30.95 31.71 12.17
C GLY A 52 -31.11 30.75 10.98
N SER A 53 -30.75 31.11 9.75
CA SER A 53 -30.93 30.20 8.60
C SER A 53 -29.86 29.12 8.52
N SER A 54 -30.25 27.89 8.13
CA SER A 54 -29.30 26.78 7.85
C SER A 54 -28.40 27.04 6.64
N THR A 55 -28.68 28.09 5.85
CA THR A 55 -27.93 28.51 4.66
C THR A 55 -26.94 29.64 4.95
N LYS A 56 -26.90 30.17 6.18
CA LYS A 56 -26.07 31.31 6.58
C LYS A 56 -24.59 31.09 6.30
N PHE A 57 -24.05 29.90 6.57
CA PHE A 57 -22.63 29.62 6.33
C PHE A 57 -22.27 29.66 4.85
N ASP A 58 -23.01 28.94 3.99
CA ASP A 58 -22.74 28.89 2.55
C ASP A 58 -22.95 30.27 1.88
N GLY A 59 -23.90 31.07 2.38
CA GLY A 59 -24.10 32.46 1.94
C GLY A 59 -23.03 33.44 2.43
N LEU A 60 -22.50 33.27 3.66
CA LEU A 60 -21.37 34.06 4.17
C LEU A 60 -20.07 33.71 3.43
N LEU A 61 -19.84 32.43 3.13
CA LEU A 61 -18.71 31.98 2.31
C LEU A 61 -18.79 32.59 0.90
N TYR A 62 -19.95 32.54 0.26
CA TYR A 62 -20.21 33.21 -1.01
C TYR A 62 -19.92 34.71 -0.93
N GLY A 63 -20.38 35.38 0.13
CA GLY A 63 -20.11 36.80 0.38
C GLY A 63 -18.62 37.11 0.51
N CYS A 64 -17.85 36.27 1.23
CA CYS A 64 -16.40 36.42 1.33
C CYS A 64 -15.72 36.32 -0.04
N LEU A 65 -16.07 35.30 -0.84
CA LEU A 65 -15.51 35.13 -2.18
C LEU A 65 -15.90 36.28 -3.13
N LYS A 66 -17.13 36.79 -3.02
CA LYS A 66 -17.60 37.97 -3.76
C LYS A 66 -16.81 39.23 -3.40
N SER A 67 -16.61 39.51 -2.11
CA SER A 67 -15.82 40.66 -1.65
C SER A 67 -14.35 40.56 -2.09
N MET A 68 -13.80 39.34 -2.15
CA MET A 68 -12.47 39.10 -2.70
C MET A 68 -12.41 39.39 -4.20
N ALA A 69 -13.40 38.96 -4.97
CA ALA A 69 -13.51 39.25 -6.40
C ALA A 69 -13.73 40.74 -6.71
N SER A 70 -14.39 41.49 -5.82
CA SER A 70 -14.57 42.95 -5.94
C SER A 70 -13.45 43.76 -5.30
N ASN A 71 -12.39 43.12 -4.80
CA ASN A 71 -11.26 43.74 -4.09
C ASN A 71 -11.67 44.63 -2.88
N ASP A 72 -12.76 44.27 -2.20
CA ASP A 72 -13.24 44.96 -0.99
C ASP A 72 -12.73 44.24 0.28
N GLY A 73 -11.56 44.66 0.74
CA GLY A 73 -10.91 44.08 1.92
C GLY A 73 -11.66 44.33 3.24
N ALA A 74 -12.40 45.43 3.36
CA ALA A 74 -13.12 45.77 4.58
C ALA A 74 -14.35 44.89 4.75
N GLN A 75 -15.13 44.73 3.69
CA GLN A 75 -16.28 43.84 3.67
C GLN A 75 -15.86 42.37 3.84
N PHE A 76 -14.74 41.97 3.22
CA PHE A 76 -14.18 40.63 3.37
C PHE A 76 -13.86 40.31 4.84
N GLN A 77 -13.13 41.19 5.55
CA GLN A 77 -12.78 40.97 6.95
C GLN A 77 -14.01 40.87 7.85
N GLN A 78 -15.00 41.74 7.63
CA GLN A 78 -16.26 41.71 8.38
C GLN A 78 -17.02 40.39 8.18
N LEU A 79 -17.15 39.94 6.93
CA LEU A 79 -17.84 38.69 6.60
C LEU A 79 -17.08 37.45 7.11
N VAL A 80 -15.75 37.47 7.10
CA VAL A 80 -14.92 36.38 7.67
C VAL A 80 -15.13 36.28 9.18
N VAL A 81 -15.20 37.41 9.91
CA VAL A 81 -15.48 37.40 11.35
C VAL A 81 -16.87 36.85 11.63
N GLN A 82 -17.88 37.25 10.85
CA GLN A 82 -19.25 36.71 10.96
C GLN A 82 -19.31 35.21 10.62
N ALA A 83 -18.57 34.76 9.59
CA ALA A 83 -18.46 33.36 9.23
C ALA A 83 -17.79 32.55 10.34
N LYS A 84 -16.68 33.04 10.91
CA LYS A 84 -15.98 32.41 12.04
C LYS A 84 -16.87 32.33 13.27
N ALA A 85 -17.62 33.38 13.60
CA ALA A 85 -18.58 33.36 14.70
C ALA A 85 -19.70 32.31 14.47
N SER A 86 -20.16 32.15 13.23
CA SER A 86 -21.14 31.11 12.87
C SER A 86 -20.57 29.67 12.95
N ILE A 87 -19.26 29.51 12.70
CA ILE A 87 -18.52 28.23 12.79
C ILE A 87 -18.13 27.90 14.24
N LEU A 88 -17.81 28.89 15.07
CA LEU A 88 -17.50 28.70 16.51
C LEU A 88 -18.69 28.09 17.28
N ILE A 89 -19.91 28.23 16.75
CA ILE A 89 -21.12 27.56 17.25
C ILE A 89 -21.23 26.10 16.73
N ARG A 90 -20.41 25.66 15.75
CA ARG A 90 -20.48 24.33 15.08
C ARG A 90 -19.14 23.61 14.79
N GLN A 91 -18.05 23.96 15.48
CA GLN A 91 -16.67 23.41 15.38
C GLN A 91 -15.70 24.04 14.35
N ASN A 92 -14.54 24.42 14.91
CA ASN A 92 -13.25 24.85 14.35
C ASN A 92 -12.98 24.75 12.85
N VAL A 93 -12.64 25.88 12.20
CA VAL A 93 -11.47 26.02 11.30
C VAL A 93 -10.99 27.49 11.26
N SER A 94 -9.67 27.71 11.36
CA SER A 94 -8.99 29.00 11.21
C SER A 94 -8.57 29.27 9.76
N PHE A 95 -8.77 30.51 9.29
CA PHE A 95 -8.25 31.06 8.03
C PHE A 95 -7.67 32.47 8.31
N MET A 96 -6.36 32.64 8.10
CA MET A 96 -5.56 33.89 8.08
C MET A 96 -4.29 33.57 7.27
N GLY A 97 -3.63 34.44 6.49
CA GLY A 97 -3.73 35.89 6.22
C GLY A 97 -2.90 36.24 4.96
N ILE A 98 -2.71 37.54 4.66
CA ILE A 98 -1.99 38.08 3.48
C ILE A 98 -0.97 39.15 3.93
N VAL A 99 0.18 39.25 3.24
CA VAL A 99 0.88 40.48 2.72
C VAL A 99 2.39 40.25 2.53
N ALA A 100 2.90 40.51 1.31
CA ALA A 100 4.29 40.64 0.80
C ALA A 100 4.89 39.50 -0.09
N ASP A 101 5.14 39.86 -1.37
CA ASP A 101 5.68 39.12 -2.52
C ASP A 101 4.79 37.99 -3.08
N VAL A 102 4.03 38.31 -4.13
CA VAL A 102 2.84 37.57 -4.58
C VAL A 102 3.17 36.11 -4.92
N ASP A 103 4.25 35.84 -5.63
CA ASP A 103 4.64 34.48 -6.03
C ASP A 103 5.20 33.65 -4.87
N ALA A 104 5.99 34.28 -3.97
CA ALA A 104 6.51 33.62 -2.78
C ALA A 104 5.38 33.24 -1.81
N GLN A 105 4.36 34.09 -1.69
CA GLN A 105 3.17 33.80 -0.89
C GLN A 105 2.28 32.75 -1.52
N PHE A 106 2.11 32.74 -2.84
CA PHE A 106 1.39 31.63 -3.48
C PHE A 106 2.10 30.30 -3.24
N HIS A 107 3.43 30.27 -3.32
CA HIS A 107 4.20 29.06 -3.05
C HIS A 107 4.09 28.64 -1.57
N GLU A 108 4.16 29.58 -0.62
CA GLU A 108 3.99 29.30 0.81
C GLU A 108 2.56 28.85 1.14
N LEU A 109 1.55 29.54 0.58
CA LEU A 109 0.13 29.21 0.71
C LEU A 109 -0.17 27.83 0.13
N ALA A 110 0.32 27.54 -1.07
CA ALA A 110 0.24 26.24 -1.73
C ALA A 110 0.89 25.14 -0.88
N GLY A 111 2.04 25.42 -0.26
CA GLY A 111 2.72 24.52 0.67
C GLY A 111 1.91 24.29 1.95
N ASN A 112 1.36 25.35 2.54
CA ASN A 112 0.51 25.28 3.73
C ASN A 112 -0.77 24.49 3.47
N TRP A 113 -1.45 24.75 2.35
CA TRP A 113 -2.62 24.00 1.91
C TRP A 113 -2.29 22.53 1.67
N SER A 114 -1.17 22.24 0.99
CA SER A 114 -0.72 20.86 0.77
C SER A 114 -0.44 20.11 2.08
N ARG A 115 0.11 20.78 3.10
CA ARG A 115 0.27 20.19 4.45
C ARG A 115 -1.07 19.92 5.12
N ARG A 116 -2.05 20.83 5.00
CA ARG A 116 -3.41 20.63 5.53
C ARG A 116 -4.14 19.49 4.82
N HIS A 117 -3.94 19.32 3.51
CA HIS A 117 -4.56 18.25 2.75
C HIS A 117 -4.21 16.87 3.29
N ALA A 118 -2.98 16.68 3.82
CA ALA A 118 -2.58 15.42 4.45
C ALA A 118 -3.47 15.01 5.64
N VAL A 119 -4.02 15.99 6.38
CA VAL A 119 -4.90 15.75 7.53
C VAL A 119 -6.31 15.37 7.09
N TYR A 120 -6.80 15.98 6.01
CA TYR A 120 -8.18 15.81 5.53
C TYR A 120 -8.33 14.71 4.48
N ALA A 121 -7.24 14.24 3.87
CA ALA A 121 -7.26 13.22 2.82
C ALA A 121 -7.85 11.89 3.29
N ASP A 122 -7.71 11.55 4.57
CA ASP A 122 -8.24 10.33 5.17
C ASP A 122 -9.66 10.52 5.78
N GLY A 123 -10.17 11.76 5.75
CA GLY A 123 -11.49 12.11 6.28
C GLY A 123 -12.63 11.95 5.26
N SER A 124 -13.76 12.60 5.51
CA SER A 124 -14.89 12.62 4.58
C SER A 124 -14.52 13.30 3.26
N PHE A 125 -14.70 12.57 2.15
CA PHE A 125 -14.46 13.09 0.80
C PHE A 125 -15.25 14.38 0.54
N ASP A 126 -16.49 14.50 1.01
CA ASP A 126 -17.34 15.66 0.72
C ASP A 126 -16.76 16.94 1.34
N THR A 127 -16.19 16.85 2.55
CA THR A 127 -15.50 17.97 3.22
C THR A 127 -14.21 18.32 2.49
N TYR A 128 -13.41 17.31 2.15
CA TYR A 128 -12.15 17.52 1.43
C TYR A 128 -12.36 18.08 0.02
N SER A 129 -13.36 17.60 -0.71
CA SER A 129 -13.74 18.09 -2.03
C SER A 129 -14.23 19.53 -1.97
N THR A 130 -15.01 19.90 -0.96
CA THR A 130 -15.46 21.28 -0.78
C THR A 130 -14.28 22.21 -0.51
N LEU A 131 -13.33 21.79 0.35
CA LEU A 131 -12.12 22.56 0.64
C LEU A 131 -11.30 22.81 -0.64
N LEU A 132 -11.04 21.75 -1.43
CA LEU A 132 -10.28 21.88 -2.68
C LEU A 132 -10.96 22.80 -3.69
N GLN A 133 -12.30 22.75 -3.78
CA GLN A 133 -13.06 23.62 -4.68
C GLN A 133 -13.04 25.08 -4.23
N VAL A 134 -13.11 25.36 -2.92
CA VAL A 134 -12.96 26.71 -2.38
C VAL A 134 -11.55 27.25 -2.63
N GLU A 135 -10.51 26.46 -2.34
CA GLU A 135 -9.12 26.84 -2.63
C GLU A 135 -8.90 27.11 -4.11
N LYS A 136 -9.49 26.30 -4.99
CA LYS A 136 -9.48 26.55 -6.44
C LYS A 136 -10.15 27.88 -6.80
N CYS A 137 -11.33 28.16 -6.25
CA CYS A 137 -12.02 29.44 -6.48
C CYS A 137 -11.15 30.63 -6.04
N CYS A 138 -10.48 30.52 -4.88
CA CYS A 138 -9.52 31.52 -4.44
C CYS A 138 -8.36 31.69 -5.42
N LEU A 139 -7.77 30.60 -5.92
CA LEU A 139 -6.70 30.66 -6.92
C LEU A 139 -7.16 31.30 -8.23
N THR A 140 -8.39 31.04 -8.67
CA THR A 140 -8.96 31.68 -9.86
C THR A 140 -9.19 33.18 -9.66
N ILE A 141 -9.64 33.61 -8.48
CA ILE A 141 -9.86 35.03 -8.19
C ILE A 141 -8.54 35.80 -8.05
N LEU A 142 -7.50 35.14 -7.52
CA LEU A 142 -6.20 35.76 -7.27
C LEU A 142 -5.21 35.59 -8.45
N ASP A 143 -5.68 35.21 -9.63
CA ASP A 143 -4.86 34.99 -10.84
C ASP A 143 -3.71 33.95 -10.69
N GLY A 144 -3.87 32.98 -9.79
CA GLY A 144 -2.93 31.88 -9.52
C GLY A 144 -2.98 30.75 -10.55
N ALA A 145 -3.02 31.06 -11.85
CA ALA A 145 -3.28 30.10 -12.93
C ALA A 145 -2.27 28.93 -12.98
N ALA A 146 -1.01 29.17 -12.60
CA ALA A 146 0.06 28.18 -12.60
C ALA A 146 -0.20 26.99 -11.64
N TYR A 147 -0.96 27.21 -10.55
CA TYR A 147 -1.20 26.18 -9.53
C TYR A 147 -2.51 25.41 -9.77
N LEU A 148 -3.41 25.92 -10.62
CA LEU A 148 -4.71 25.30 -10.89
C LEU A 148 -4.61 23.85 -11.38
N PRO A 149 -3.69 23.48 -12.31
CA PRO A 149 -3.59 22.10 -12.77
C PRO A 149 -3.31 21.09 -11.66
N ALA A 150 -2.40 21.42 -10.74
CA ALA A 150 -2.04 20.55 -9.63
C ALA A 150 -3.22 20.34 -8.66
N TRP A 151 -4.00 21.38 -8.37
CA TRP A 151 -5.19 21.29 -7.50
C TRP A 151 -6.30 20.46 -8.14
N GLN A 152 -6.53 20.67 -9.43
CA GLN A 152 -7.54 19.94 -10.18
C GLN A 152 -7.17 18.46 -10.30
N LEU A 153 -5.89 18.14 -10.47
CA LEU A 153 -5.40 16.76 -10.45
C LEU A 153 -5.56 16.12 -9.06
N LYS A 154 -5.33 16.86 -7.97
CA LYS A 154 -5.61 16.39 -6.59
C LYS A 154 -7.10 16.09 -6.40
N LEU A 155 -7.98 16.95 -6.89
CA LEU A 155 -9.43 16.74 -6.83
C LEU A 155 -9.84 15.49 -7.61
N ALA A 156 -9.34 15.31 -8.83
CA ALA A 156 -9.60 14.12 -9.64
C ALA A 156 -9.16 12.83 -8.93
N LYS A 157 -7.95 12.82 -8.35
CA LYS A 157 -7.42 11.69 -7.56
C LYS A 157 -8.30 11.35 -6.36
N ALA A 158 -8.71 12.37 -5.61
CA ALA A 158 -9.56 12.21 -4.43
C ALA A 158 -10.95 11.68 -4.82
N ALA A 159 -11.55 12.25 -5.86
CA ALA A 159 -12.86 11.85 -6.37
C ALA A 159 -12.86 10.40 -6.87
N ARG A 160 -11.80 10.00 -7.60
CA ARG A 160 -11.62 8.60 -8.02
C ARG A 160 -11.50 7.66 -6.83
N LYS A 161 -10.67 7.99 -5.82
CA LYS A 161 -10.52 7.16 -4.61
C LYS A 161 -11.84 7.02 -3.83
N ALA A 162 -12.67 8.06 -3.82
CA ALA A 162 -13.99 8.06 -3.20
C ALA A 162 -15.11 7.48 -4.10
N ASN A 163 -14.76 6.94 -5.27
CA ASN A 163 -15.70 6.40 -6.26
C ASN A 163 -16.76 7.42 -6.76
N ARG A 164 -16.41 8.71 -6.79
CA ARG A 164 -17.23 9.81 -7.32
C ARG A 164 -16.85 10.12 -8.77
N VAL A 165 -17.28 9.25 -9.67
CA VAL A 165 -16.87 9.23 -11.08
C VAL A 165 -17.16 10.54 -11.81
N ALA A 166 -18.34 11.14 -11.65
CA ALA A 166 -18.71 12.38 -12.35
C ALA A 166 -17.81 13.57 -11.96
N ILE A 167 -17.49 13.71 -10.66
CA ILE A 167 -16.60 14.76 -10.16
C ILE A 167 -15.19 14.58 -10.73
N ALA A 168 -14.71 13.33 -10.79
CA ALA A 168 -13.40 13.03 -11.37
C ALA A 168 -13.35 13.34 -12.88
N PHE A 169 -14.40 13.00 -13.63
CA PHE A 169 -14.49 13.31 -15.06
C PHE A 169 -14.51 14.81 -15.32
N ASN A 170 -15.39 15.55 -14.66
CA ASN A 170 -15.45 17.01 -14.79
C ASN A 170 -14.08 17.61 -14.45
N ALA A 171 -13.43 17.09 -13.41
CA ALA A 171 -12.13 17.61 -13.02
C ALA A 171 -11.06 17.44 -14.11
N LEU A 172 -11.02 16.27 -14.74
CA LEU A 172 -10.10 15.96 -15.84
C LEU A 172 -10.46 16.68 -17.14
N SER A 173 -11.75 16.86 -17.45
CA SER A 173 -12.18 17.60 -18.64
C SER A 173 -11.78 19.07 -18.58
N GLU A 174 -11.81 19.68 -17.40
CA GLU A 174 -11.30 21.04 -17.20
C GLU A 174 -9.76 21.12 -17.34
N LEU A 175 -9.04 20.07 -16.89
CA LEU A 175 -7.58 19.96 -17.12
C LEU A 175 -7.24 19.84 -18.61
N GLU A 176 -8.07 19.15 -19.38
CA GLU A 176 -7.87 18.98 -20.82
C GLU A 176 -7.98 20.30 -21.60
N GLN A 177 -8.75 21.26 -21.08
CA GLN A 177 -8.95 22.57 -21.69
C GLN A 177 -7.85 23.58 -21.30
N THR A 178 -7.06 23.30 -20.27
CA THR A 178 -5.97 24.18 -19.80
C THR A 178 -4.65 23.79 -20.45
N PRO A 179 -3.78 24.75 -20.82
CA PRO A 179 -2.46 24.43 -21.34
C PRO A 179 -1.60 23.82 -20.22
N LEU A 180 -1.19 22.56 -20.40
CA LEU A 180 -0.40 21.80 -19.43
C LEU A 180 1.07 21.73 -19.86
N GLY A 181 1.99 21.85 -18.90
CA GLY A 181 3.40 21.50 -19.11
C GLY A 181 3.58 19.99 -19.36
N PRO A 182 4.74 19.55 -19.87
CA PRO A 182 4.96 18.14 -20.23
C PRO A 182 4.81 17.17 -19.04
N SER A 183 5.31 17.55 -17.85
CA SER A 183 5.18 16.73 -16.64
C SER A 183 3.72 16.65 -16.14
N ASP A 184 3.01 17.78 -16.16
CA ASP A 184 1.59 17.84 -15.77
C ASP A 184 0.70 17.07 -16.75
N HIS A 185 1.05 17.11 -18.04
CA HIS A 185 0.36 16.35 -19.08
C HIS A 185 0.47 14.83 -18.84
N ILE A 186 1.66 14.34 -18.49
CA ILE A 186 1.88 12.93 -18.13
C ILE A 186 1.08 12.57 -16.87
N ALA A 187 1.08 13.43 -15.86
CA ALA A 187 0.33 13.22 -14.63
C ALA A 187 -1.20 13.19 -14.88
N TYR A 188 -1.69 14.05 -15.77
CA TYR A 188 -3.07 14.07 -16.27
C TYR A 188 -3.43 12.77 -17.00
N LEU A 189 -2.65 12.36 -18.01
CA LEU A 189 -2.91 11.14 -18.77
C LEU A 189 -2.93 9.90 -17.89
N MET A 190 -2.00 9.81 -16.93
CA MET A 190 -1.97 8.71 -15.96
C MET A 190 -3.22 8.69 -15.06
N GLU A 191 -3.73 9.85 -14.62
CA GLU A 191 -4.95 9.90 -13.83
C GLU A 191 -6.20 9.59 -14.66
N LYS A 192 -6.25 10.07 -15.91
CA LYS A 192 -7.28 9.72 -16.89
C LYS A 192 -7.32 8.21 -17.13
N ALA A 193 -6.18 7.56 -17.32
CA ALA A 193 -6.09 6.11 -17.43
C ALA A 193 -6.62 5.40 -16.16
N ARG A 194 -6.26 5.88 -14.96
CA ARG A 194 -6.76 5.30 -13.70
C ARG A 194 -8.27 5.47 -13.52
N LEU A 195 -8.84 6.58 -13.99
CA LEU A 195 -10.28 6.79 -13.98
C LEU A 195 -10.98 5.79 -14.92
N TYR A 196 -10.50 5.65 -16.16
CA TYR A 196 -11.01 4.66 -17.11
C TYR A 196 -10.92 3.22 -16.57
N TYR A 197 -9.84 2.89 -15.86
CA TYR A 197 -9.72 1.60 -15.21
C TYR A 197 -10.76 1.40 -14.10
N SER A 198 -11.03 2.44 -13.29
CA SER A 198 -12.02 2.37 -12.21
C SER A 198 -13.47 2.21 -12.69
N ILE A 199 -13.80 2.73 -13.87
CA ILE A 199 -15.12 2.55 -14.49
C ILE A 199 -15.23 1.26 -15.31
N ASN A 200 -14.22 0.39 -15.23
CA ASN A 200 -14.13 -0.90 -15.92
C ASN A 200 -13.88 -0.83 -17.44
N GLU A 201 -13.50 0.34 -17.99
CA GLU A 201 -13.02 0.47 -19.37
C GLU A 201 -11.52 0.14 -19.48
N ARG A 202 -11.18 -1.11 -19.16
CA ARG A 202 -9.79 -1.53 -18.93
C ARG A 202 -8.88 -1.43 -20.17
N SER A 203 -9.39 -1.74 -21.36
CA SER A 203 -8.61 -1.69 -22.61
C SER A 203 -8.19 -0.26 -22.94
N ARG A 204 -9.12 0.69 -22.86
CA ARG A 204 -8.85 2.13 -23.08
C ARG A 204 -7.85 2.68 -22.07
N ALA A 205 -8.00 2.30 -20.79
CA ALA A 205 -7.05 2.67 -19.76
C ALA A 205 -5.63 2.19 -20.08
N LEU A 206 -5.50 0.95 -20.57
CA LEU A 206 -4.22 0.35 -20.91
C LEU A 206 -3.57 1.02 -22.13
N GLU A 207 -4.34 1.36 -23.16
CA GLU A 207 -3.84 2.10 -24.34
C GLU A 207 -3.23 3.44 -23.92
N ILE A 208 -3.98 4.24 -23.15
CA ILE A 208 -3.50 5.54 -22.64
C ILE A 208 -2.21 5.35 -21.81
N ALA A 209 -2.16 4.34 -20.93
CA ALA A 209 -0.97 4.10 -20.11
C ALA A 209 0.24 3.62 -20.94
N LYS A 210 0.03 2.79 -21.97
CA LYS A 210 1.10 2.36 -22.89
C LYS A 210 1.62 3.54 -23.71
N ASP A 211 0.78 4.48 -24.10
CA ASP A 211 1.22 5.71 -24.78
C ASP A 211 2.06 6.61 -23.88
N VAL A 212 1.65 6.78 -22.61
CA VAL A 212 2.47 7.47 -21.60
C VAL A 212 3.83 6.79 -21.41
N HIS A 213 3.87 5.45 -21.36
CA HIS A 213 5.11 4.71 -21.27
C HIS A 213 6.04 4.96 -22.47
N ARG A 214 5.51 5.01 -23.70
CA ARG A 214 6.29 5.31 -24.91
C ARG A 214 6.90 6.71 -24.86
N GLN A 215 6.10 7.72 -24.47
CA GLN A 215 6.55 9.10 -24.32
C GLN A 215 7.68 9.21 -23.28
N LEU A 216 7.47 8.64 -22.08
CA LEU A 216 8.44 8.64 -21.00
C LEU A 216 9.74 7.90 -21.33
N THR A 217 9.67 6.83 -22.11
CA THR A 217 10.84 6.06 -22.53
C THR A 217 11.69 6.84 -23.53
N ALA A 218 11.07 7.66 -24.38
CA ALA A 218 11.79 8.51 -25.33
C ALA A 218 12.53 9.67 -24.65
N GLU A 219 11.93 10.26 -23.62
CA GLU A 219 12.43 11.50 -22.98
C GLU A 219 13.57 11.28 -21.98
N LYS A 220 13.79 10.05 -21.47
CA LYS A 220 14.84 9.60 -20.50
C LYS A 220 15.01 10.42 -19.20
N ASN A 221 14.39 11.60 -19.06
CA ASN A 221 14.60 12.56 -17.98
C ASN A 221 13.59 12.43 -16.83
N GLN A 222 12.54 11.61 -16.97
CA GLN A 222 11.47 11.45 -15.98
C GLN A 222 11.38 10.02 -15.44
N GLY A 223 12.49 9.51 -14.89
CA GLY A 223 12.53 8.12 -14.42
C GLY A 223 11.47 7.79 -13.36
N LEU A 224 11.13 8.71 -12.46
CA LEU A 224 10.14 8.45 -11.40
C LEU A 224 8.74 8.19 -11.98
N ALA A 225 8.31 9.04 -12.92
CA ALA A 225 7.04 8.89 -13.61
C ALA A 225 7.02 7.59 -14.44
N LEU A 226 8.15 7.24 -15.07
CA LEU A 226 8.29 5.99 -15.82
C LEU A 226 8.16 4.77 -14.92
N ALA A 227 8.79 4.76 -13.75
CA ALA A 227 8.70 3.65 -12.79
C ALA A 227 7.26 3.48 -12.25
N GLN A 228 6.58 4.59 -11.94
CA GLN A 228 5.17 4.57 -11.52
C GLN A 228 4.23 4.08 -12.63
N ALA A 229 4.45 4.50 -13.87
CA ALA A 229 3.70 4.04 -15.02
C ALA A 229 3.92 2.54 -15.24
N ASN A 230 5.16 2.08 -15.23
CA ASN A 230 5.52 0.67 -15.38
C ASN A 230 4.92 -0.22 -14.28
N SER A 231 4.95 0.23 -13.03
CA SER A 231 4.30 -0.50 -11.92
C SER A 231 2.78 -0.60 -12.11
N THR A 232 2.13 0.50 -12.55
CA THR A 232 0.69 0.53 -12.79
C THR A 232 0.29 -0.35 -13.97
N ILE A 233 1.00 -0.24 -15.09
CA ILE A 233 0.76 -1.06 -16.31
C ILE A 233 0.99 -2.53 -15.99
N GLY A 234 2.11 -2.87 -15.33
CA GLY A 234 2.41 -4.25 -14.95
C GLY A 234 1.32 -4.86 -14.07
N LYS A 235 0.78 -4.10 -13.11
CA LYS A 235 -0.36 -4.53 -12.30
C LYS A 235 -1.60 -4.80 -13.16
N TRP A 236 -1.98 -3.85 -14.02
CA TRP A 236 -3.17 -4.00 -14.87
C TRP A 236 -3.05 -5.16 -15.86
N LEU A 237 -1.87 -5.35 -16.44
CA LEU A 237 -1.60 -6.47 -17.34
C LEU A 237 -1.69 -7.82 -16.62
N ALA A 238 -1.21 -7.90 -15.38
CA ALA A 238 -1.37 -9.09 -14.54
C ALA A 238 -2.83 -9.36 -14.20
N ASP A 239 -3.58 -8.34 -13.77
CA ASP A 239 -5.00 -8.43 -13.43
C ASP A 239 -5.87 -8.84 -14.65
N MET A 240 -5.54 -8.32 -15.83
CA MET A 240 -6.25 -8.62 -17.09
C MET A 240 -5.75 -9.90 -17.77
N LYS A 241 -4.60 -10.45 -17.36
CA LYS A 241 -3.90 -11.56 -18.04
C LYS A 241 -3.71 -11.31 -19.54
N ALA A 242 -3.42 -10.07 -19.90
CA ALA A 242 -3.43 -9.61 -21.29
C ALA A 242 -2.08 -9.79 -22.03
N GLU A 243 -1.02 -10.18 -21.32
CA GLU A 243 0.34 -10.32 -21.86
C GLU A 243 1.05 -11.53 -21.24
N ARG A 244 2.16 -11.96 -21.86
CA ARG A 244 3.00 -13.05 -21.33
C ARG A 244 3.66 -12.63 -20.01
N SER A 245 3.73 -13.55 -19.05
CA SER A 245 4.32 -13.32 -17.72
C SER A 245 5.77 -12.82 -17.79
N GLU A 246 6.54 -13.28 -18.76
CA GLU A 246 7.92 -12.84 -18.99
C GLU A 246 7.99 -11.35 -19.37
N VAL A 247 7.07 -10.88 -20.22
CA VAL A 247 7.00 -9.49 -20.65
C VAL A 247 6.55 -8.60 -19.50
N ILE A 248 5.52 -9.03 -18.75
CA ILE A 248 5.04 -8.31 -17.56
C ILE A 248 6.17 -8.17 -16.53
N HIS A 249 6.93 -9.25 -16.28
CA HIS A 249 8.06 -9.24 -15.36
C HIS A 249 9.18 -8.32 -15.84
N THR A 250 9.71 -8.55 -17.04
CA THR A 250 10.96 -7.91 -17.51
C THR A 250 10.76 -6.47 -17.99
N THR A 251 9.74 -6.22 -18.80
CA THR A 251 9.52 -4.91 -19.44
C THR A 251 8.90 -3.89 -18.50
N TYR A 252 8.05 -4.33 -17.57
CA TYR A 252 7.29 -3.42 -16.70
C TYR A 252 7.70 -3.53 -15.23
N LEU A 253 7.45 -4.65 -14.55
CA LEU A 253 7.57 -4.71 -13.09
C LEU A 253 9.03 -4.65 -12.59
N SER A 254 9.93 -5.47 -13.16
CA SER A 254 11.36 -5.47 -12.83
C SER A 254 12.08 -4.23 -13.34
N ALA A 255 11.66 -3.70 -14.49
CA ALA A 255 12.15 -2.42 -14.99
C ALA A 255 11.80 -1.28 -14.02
N ALA A 256 10.57 -1.27 -13.47
CA ALA A 256 10.16 -0.28 -12.47
C ALA A 256 11.05 -0.33 -11.22
N THR A 257 11.30 -1.52 -10.66
CA THR A 257 12.13 -1.65 -9.46
C THR A 257 13.58 -1.24 -9.69
N HIS A 258 14.18 -1.59 -10.84
CA HIS A 258 15.55 -1.15 -11.18
C HIS A 258 15.68 0.36 -11.33
N ILE A 259 14.64 1.02 -11.86
CA ILE A 259 14.61 2.48 -11.94
C ILE A 259 14.58 3.08 -10.52
N PHE A 260 13.84 2.50 -9.58
CA PHE A 260 13.85 2.93 -8.18
C PHE A 260 15.18 2.67 -7.47
N GLU A 261 15.82 1.53 -7.73
CA GLU A 261 17.15 1.19 -7.18
C GLU A 261 18.21 2.20 -7.64
N SER A 262 18.23 2.53 -8.94
CA SER A 262 19.20 3.48 -9.48
C SER A 262 18.99 4.90 -8.94
N MET A 263 17.75 5.32 -8.69
CA MET A 263 17.47 6.61 -8.04
C MET A 263 17.81 6.63 -6.55
N SER A 264 17.56 5.53 -5.83
CA SER A 264 17.90 5.42 -4.41
C SER A 264 19.41 5.54 -4.16
N ALA A 265 20.24 5.20 -5.15
CA ALA A 265 21.69 5.37 -5.06
C ALA A 265 22.15 6.82 -5.26
N VAL A 266 21.33 7.66 -5.88
CA VAL A 266 21.69 9.03 -6.32
C VAL A 266 21.07 10.13 -5.43
N SER A 267 19.96 9.84 -4.74
CA SER A 267 19.10 10.88 -4.13
C SER A 267 18.99 10.73 -2.61
N THR A 268 19.29 11.79 -1.86
CA THR A 268 19.07 11.92 -0.40
C THR A 268 17.61 12.28 -0.01
N VAL A 269 16.69 12.35 -0.99
CA VAL A 269 15.27 12.68 -0.78
C VAL A 269 14.47 11.38 -0.57
N GLU A 270 14.52 10.85 0.64
CA GLU A 270 14.17 9.46 0.97
C GLU A 270 12.66 9.15 1.09
N THR A 271 11.79 10.14 1.32
CA THR A 271 10.42 9.86 1.81
C THR A 271 9.40 9.54 0.72
N GLN A 272 9.25 10.38 -0.30
CA GLN A 272 8.23 10.16 -1.36
C GLN A 272 8.66 9.11 -2.39
N CYS A 273 9.95 9.12 -2.78
CA CYS A 273 10.53 8.08 -3.63
C CYS A 273 10.47 6.71 -2.95
N GLY A 274 10.74 6.66 -1.63
CA GLY A 274 10.64 5.43 -0.85
C GLY A 274 9.24 4.82 -0.85
N HIS A 275 8.18 5.63 -0.69
CA HIS A 275 6.81 5.13 -0.69
C HIS A 275 6.42 4.48 -2.02
N GLU A 276 6.70 5.16 -3.14
CA GLU A 276 6.36 4.65 -4.47
C GLU A 276 7.22 3.43 -4.83
N ALA A 277 8.50 3.41 -4.42
CA ALA A 277 9.36 2.25 -4.55
C ALA A 277 8.80 1.04 -3.77
N SER A 278 8.39 1.25 -2.51
CA SER A 278 7.76 0.21 -1.68
C SER A 278 6.53 -0.40 -2.36
N LYS A 279 5.67 0.44 -2.93
CA LYS A 279 4.48 0.00 -3.67
C LYS A 279 4.84 -0.79 -4.94
N ALA A 280 5.89 -0.39 -5.64
CA ALA A 280 6.38 -1.10 -6.81
C ALA A 280 6.94 -2.49 -6.45
N TYR A 281 7.79 -2.58 -5.42
CA TYR A 281 8.29 -3.85 -4.90
C TYR A 281 7.16 -4.77 -4.46
N ARG A 282 6.15 -4.20 -3.79
CA ARG A 282 4.97 -4.95 -3.38
C ARG A 282 4.19 -5.51 -4.57
N THR A 283 3.98 -4.70 -5.61
CA THR A 283 3.28 -5.12 -6.82
C THR A 283 4.04 -6.25 -7.53
N LEU A 284 5.37 -6.15 -7.61
CA LEU A 284 6.22 -7.22 -8.15
C LEU A 284 6.19 -8.48 -7.26
N ALA A 285 6.17 -8.33 -5.94
CA ALA A 285 6.07 -9.44 -5.00
C ALA A 285 4.73 -10.17 -5.13
N ASP A 286 3.61 -9.44 -5.22
CA ASP A 286 2.28 -10.03 -5.44
C ASP A 286 2.22 -10.80 -6.76
N PHE A 287 2.76 -10.22 -7.84
CA PHE A 287 2.83 -10.89 -9.14
C PHE A 287 3.69 -12.15 -9.13
N THR A 288 4.89 -12.08 -8.54
CA THR A 288 5.79 -13.25 -8.44
C THR A 288 5.21 -14.33 -7.53
N PHE A 289 4.49 -13.94 -6.47
CA PHE A 289 3.77 -14.87 -5.59
C PHE A 289 2.66 -15.62 -6.34
N ASP A 290 1.90 -14.92 -7.19
CA ASP A 290 0.86 -15.55 -8.01
C ASP A 290 1.45 -16.53 -9.03
N ILE A 291 2.56 -16.17 -9.68
CA ILE A 291 3.30 -17.08 -10.57
C ILE A 291 3.81 -18.29 -9.79
N TYR A 292 4.42 -18.06 -8.62
CA TYR A 292 4.91 -19.13 -7.76
C TYR A 292 3.79 -20.13 -7.43
N ASN A 293 2.62 -19.64 -7.02
CA ASN A 293 1.48 -20.51 -6.70
C ASN A 293 0.99 -21.28 -7.93
N GLN A 294 0.94 -20.64 -9.10
CA GLN A 294 0.55 -21.29 -10.35
C GLN A 294 1.53 -22.40 -10.75
N VAL A 295 2.83 -22.11 -10.76
CA VAL A 295 3.88 -23.08 -11.13
C VAL A 295 3.95 -24.21 -10.11
N LYS A 296 3.87 -23.90 -8.81
CA LYS A 296 3.85 -24.91 -7.76
C LYS A 296 2.66 -25.84 -7.87
N THR A 297 1.46 -25.30 -8.09
CA THR A 297 0.24 -26.10 -8.31
C THR A 297 0.40 -27.01 -9.53
N ARG A 298 1.00 -26.49 -10.62
CA ARG A 298 1.30 -27.29 -11.81
C ARG A 298 2.27 -28.43 -11.51
N VAL A 299 3.37 -28.16 -10.81
CA VAL A 299 4.38 -29.18 -10.46
C VAL A 299 3.83 -30.23 -9.49
N GLU A 300 2.95 -29.84 -8.58
CA GLU A 300 2.31 -30.74 -7.61
C GLU A 300 1.16 -31.58 -8.21
N SER A 301 0.69 -31.23 -9.42
CA SER A 301 -0.41 -31.90 -10.10
C SER A 301 -0.14 -33.37 -10.43
N ASN A 302 -1.21 -34.17 -10.46
CA ASN A 302 -1.11 -35.59 -10.82
C ASN A 302 -0.64 -35.79 -12.26
N GLU A 303 -1.01 -34.87 -13.16
CA GLU A 303 -0.57 -34.90 -14.55
C GLU A 303 0.95 -34.70 -14.66
N TRP A 304 1.50 -33.71 -13.96
CA TRP A 304 2.95 -33.48 -13.93
C TRP A 304 3.70 -34.65 -13.32
N LYS A 305 3.21 -35.21 -12.20
CA LYS A 305 3.81 -36.39 -11.56
C LYS A 305 3.75 -37.64 -12.45
N ARG A 306 2.66 -37.86 -13.16
CA ARG A 306 2.53 -38.96 -14.12
C ARG A 306 3.49 -38.78 -15.30
N GLY A 307 3.59 -37.56 -15.83
CA GLY A 307 4.58 -37.25 -16.87
C GLY A 307 6.02 -37.45 -16.41
N LYS A 308 6.31 -37.33 -15.09
CA LYS A 308 7.65 -37.60 -14.54
C LYS A 308 7.98 -39.07 -14.61
N LYS A 309 7.05 -39.93 -14.20
CA LYS A 309 7.20 -41.39 -14.32
C LYS A 309 7.44 -41.84 -15.76
N VAL A 310 6.76 -41.22 -16.73
CA VAL A 310 6.96 -41.53 -18.15
C VAL A 310 8.36 -41.12 -18.61
N ALA A 311 8.81 -39.92 -18.26
CA ALA A 311 10.16 -39.45 -18.59
C ALA A 311 11.24 -40.33 -17.93
N ASP A 312 11.06 -40.71 -16.67
CA ASP A 312 11.98 -41.58 -15.93
C ASP A 312 12.05 -42.98 -16.58
N ALA A 313 10.91 -43.51 -17.07
CA ALA A 313 10.86 -44.78 -17.78
C ALA A 313 11.59 -44.72 -19.14
N GLN A 314 11.42 -43.63 -19.89
CA GLN A 314 12.15 -43.40 -21.14
C GLN A 314 13.66 -43.23 -20.91
N GLU A 315 14.07 -42.58 -19.81
CA GLU A 315 15.47 -42.49 -19.42
C GLU A 315 16.04 -43.87 -19.03
N ALA A 316 15.26 -44.70 -18.33
CA ALA A 316 15.66 -46.06 -17.99
C ALA A 316 15.80 -46.96 -19.22
N GLU A 317 14.87 -46.86 -20.19
CA GLU A 317 14.95 -47.57 -21.47
C GLU A 317 16.21 -47.18 -22.24
N LEU A 318 16.52 -45.87 -22.30
CA LEU A 318 17.74 -45.38 -22.94
C LEU A 318 19.00 -45.91 -22.25
N ARG A 319 19.04 -45.95 -20.92
CA ARG A 319 20.18 -46.50 -20.15
C ARG A 319 20.37 -48.00 -20.38
N LEU A 320 19.29 -48.78 -20.38
CA LEU A 320 19.35 -50.22 -20.68
C LEU A 320 19.86 -50.46 -22.10
N PHE A 321 19.42 -49.63 -23.04
CA PHE A 321 19.87 -49.72 -24.42
C PHE A 321 21.36 -49.39 -24.56
N ASP A 322 21.83 -48.31 -23.94
CA ASP A 322 23.24 -47.93 -23.92
C ASP A 322 24.12 -49.02 -23.29
N ALA A 323 23.59 -49.79 -22.33
CA ALA A 323 24.28 -50.93 -21.73
C ALA A 323 24.31 -52.20 -22.60
N THR A 324 23.39 -52.35 -23.56
CA THR A 324 23.17 -53.60 -24.33
C THR A 324 23.68 -53.52 -25.78
N SER A 325 23.92 -52.33 -26.34
CA SER A 325 24.06 -52.15 -27.79
C SER A 325 25.48 -52.32 -28.36
N SER A 326 25.63 -53.25 -29.34
CA SER A 326 26.77 -53.35 -30.26
C SER A 326 26.54 -52.57 -31.58
N ALA A 327 27.17 -51.40 -31.66
CA ALA A 327 27.60 -50.63 -32.84
C ALA A 327 26.63 -50.23 -33.99
N GLN A 328 26.01 -51.09 -34.81
CA GLN A 328 25.77 -50.64 -36.22
C GLN A 328 24.33 -50.31 -36.68
N LYS A 329 23.24 -50.79 -36.04
CA LYS A 329 21.86 -50.62 -36.56
C LYS A 329 20.94 -49.68 -35.77
N ALA A 330 21.44 -49.10 -34.68
CA ALA A 330 20.64 -48.37 -33.70
C ALA A 330 20.59 -46.84 -33.89
N HIS A 331 21.44 -46.24 -34.73
CA HIS A 331 21.81 -44.83 -34.59
C HIS A 331 20.69 -43.79 -34.82
N SER A 332 19.76 -44.02 -35.77
CA SER A 332 18.77 -43.00 -36.13
C SER A 332 17.65 -42.85 -35.08
N ARG A 333 16.94 -43.94 -34.76
CA ARG A 333 15.82 -43.92 -33.80
C ARG A 333 16.27 -43.63 -32.36
N HIS A 334 17.45 -44.11 -31.96
CA HIS A 334 18.01 -43.85 -30.64
C HIS A 334 18.61 -42.46 -30.52
N GLY A 335 19.17 -41.91 -31.60
CA GLY A 335 19.61 -40.51 -31.63
C GLY A 335 18.44 -39.55 -31.39
N VAL A 336 17.26 -39.86 -31.97
CA VAL A 336 16.03 -39.09 -31.74
C VAL A 336 15.52 -39.26 -30.30
N LEU A 337 15.45 -40.49 -29.78
CA LEU A 337 15.01 -40.74 -28.40
C LEU A 337 15.93 -40.06 -27.37
N ARG A 338 17.26 -40.14 -27.55
CA ARG A 338 18.23 -39.46 -26.68
C ARG A 338 18.02 -37.95 -26.69
N LYS A 339 17.80 -37.35 -27.86
CA LYS A 339 17.46 -35.91 -27.95
C LYS A 339 16.15 -35.60 -27.25
N GLN A 340 15.12 -36.43 -27.42
CA GLN A 340 13.82 -36.25 -26.76
C GLN A 340 13.94 -36.28 -25.24
N VAL A 341 14.61 -37.29 -24.68
CA VAL A 341 14.84 -37.41 -23.23
C VAL A 341 15.65 -36.23 -22.70
N GLU A 342 16.68 -35.78 -23.42
CA GLU A 342 17.46 -34.59 -23.05
C GLU A 342 16.62 -33.31 -23.05
N PHE A 343 15.76 -33.11 -24.06
CA PHE A 343 14.87 -31.95 -24.13
C PHE A 343 13.84 -31.97 -22.99
N ASP A 344 13.19 -33.11 -22.78
CA ASP A 344 12.18 -33.27 -21.73
C ASP A 344 12.77 -33.08 -20.33
N LYS A 345 13.99 -33.61 -20.11
CA LYS A 345 14.73 -33.44 -18.86
C LYS A 345 15.10 -31.98 -18.63
N ARG A 346 15.58 -31.29 -19.66
CA ARG A 346 15.94 -29.86 -19.57
C ARG A 346 14.72 -29.00 -19.31
N GLU A 347 13.61 -29.24 -20.01
CA GLU A 347 12.37 -28.49 -19.82
C GLU A 347 11.80 -28.72 -18.41
N ARG A 348 11.71 -29.98 -17.96
CA ARG A 348 11.22 -30.30 -16.62
C ARG A 348 12.10 -29.69 -15.53
N HIS A 349 13.42 -29.80 -15.66
CA HIS A 349 14.35 -29.18 -14.72
C HIS A 349 14.19 -27.65 -14.70
N ALA A 350 13.99 -27.00 -15.85
CA ALA A 350 13.77 -25.56 -15.92
C ALA A 350 12.49 -25.14 -15.18
N VAL A 351 11.39 -25.89 -15.34
CA VAL A 351 10.13 -25.62 -14.62
C VAL A 351 10.28 -25.86 -13.11
N GLU A 352 10.88 -26.99 -12.71
CA GLU A 352 11.08 -27.31 -11.28
C GLU A 352 12.01 -26.28 -10.61
N SER A 353 13.13 -25.91 -11.25
CA SER A 353 14.05 -24.87 -10.75
C SER A 353 13.42 -23.47 -10.71
N SER A 354 12.45 -23.20 -11.60
CA SER A 354 11.77 -21.90 -11.61
C SER A 354 10.94 -21.66 -10.35
N VAL A 355 10.46 -22.71 -9.67
CA VAL A 355 9.71 -22.61 -8.40
C VAL A 355 10.55 -21.89 -7.34
N ASP A 356 11.80 -22.31 -7.16
CA ASP A 356 12.69 -21.74 -6.15
C ASP A 356 13.11 -20.31 -6.51
N ARG A 357 13.30 -20.03 -7.82
CA ARG A 357 13.58 -18.68 -8.31
C ARG A 357 12.42 -17.72 -8.06
N PHE A 358 11.18 -18.14 -8.30
CA PHE A 358 10.02 -17.31 -8.00
C PHE A 358 9.82 -17.14 -6.50
N LEU A 359 10.03 -18.20 -5.70
CA LEU A 359 9.93 -18.15 -4.24
C LEU A 359 10.92 -17.16 -3.62
N THR A 360 12.19 -17.26 -3.98
CA THR A 360 13.25 -16.34 -3.51
C THR A 360 12.98 -14.91 -3.95
N SER A 361 12.61 -14.70 -5.23
CA SER A 361 12.22 -13.38 -5.74
C SER A 361 11.03 -12.78 -4.98
N THR A 362 10.01 -13.57 -4.67
CA THR A 362 8.86 -13.12 -3.88
C THR A 362 9.26 -12.66 -2.48
N LEU A 363 10.08 -13.46 -1.78
CA LEU A 363 10.56 -13.11 -0.43
C LEU A 363 11.39 -11.83 -0.46
N LYS A 364 12.36 -11.75 -1.36
CA LYS A 364 13.22 -10.57 -1.56
C LYS A 364 12.39 -9.31 -1.78
N ASN A 365 11.45 -9.34 -2.72
CA ASN A 365 10.64 -8.17 -3.06
C ASN A 365 9.67 -7.76 -1.93
N TYR A 366 9.07 -8.72 -1.22
CA TYR A 366 8.32 -8.37 0.00
C TYR A 366 9.21 -7.75 1.07
N GLY A 367 10.42 -8.29 1.28
CA GLY A 367 11.43 -7.72 2.16
C GLY A 367 11.73 -6.27 1.82
N LEU A 368 12.08 -6.00 0.56
CA LEU A 368 12.37 -4.65 0.05
C LEU A 368 11.19 -3.69 0.23
N SER A 369 9.95 -4.14 0.00
CA SER A 369 8.76 -3.33 0.26
C SER A 369 8.61 -2.93 1.73
N LEU A 370 9.11 -3.74 2.66
CA LEU A 370 9.01 -3.49 4.09
C LEU A 370 10.19 -2.70 4.68
N ARG A 371 11.26 -2.44 3.93
CA ARG A 371 12.43 -1.67 4.41
C ARG A 371 12.10 -0.21 4.68
N VAL A 372 11.13 0.36 3.96
CA VAL A 372 10.76 1.77 4.12
C VAL A 372 10.06 1.98 5.46
N ARG A 373 10.63 2.87 6.29
CA ARG A 373 10.16 3.16 7.67
C ARG A 373 8.73 3.72 7.68
N TYR A 374 8.38 4.52 6.68
CA TYR A 374 7.06 5.15 6.54
C TYR A 374 6.27 4.56 5.36
N ALA A 375 6.10 3.24 5.34
CA ALA A 375 5.04 2.66 4.50
C ALA A 375 3.69 3.12 5.08
N ALA A 376 3.11 4.17 4.49
CA ALA A 376 1.84 4.77 4.91
C ALA A 376 0.66 3.79 4.90
N ASP A 377 0.78 2.71 4.14
CA ASP A 377 -0.19 1.64 4.14
C ASP A 377 0.14 0.73 5.33
N GLY A 378 -0.57 0.89 6.45
CA GLY A 378 -0.54 -0.04 7.61
C GLY A 378 -0.97 -1.48 7.28
N ASP A 379 -0.84 -1.88 6.02
CA ASP A 379 -1.18 -3.18 5.49
C ASP A 379 -0.05 -4.18 5.75
N MET A 380 -0.31 -5.04 6.73
CA MET A 380 0.60 -6.08 7.20
C MET A 380 0.59 -7.34 6.32
N THR A 381 -0.18 -7.38 5.22
CA THR A 381 -0.25 -8.52 4.30
C THR A 381 1.12 -9.04 3.86
N PRO A 382 2.13 -8.21 3.50
CA PRO A 382 3.46 -8.70 3.16
C PRO A 382 4.13 -9.49 4.28
N VAL A 383 3.96 -9.06 5.54
CA VAL A 383 4.55 -9.73 6.71
C VAL A 383 3.91 -11.11 6.90
N PHE A 384 2.59 -11.21 6.79
CA PHE A 384 1.88 -12.49 6.85
C PHE A 384 2.33 -13.44 5.73
N ARG A 385 2.50 -12.92 4.51
CA ARG A 385 2.96 -13.72 3.35
C ARG A 385 4.39 -14.20 3.52
N ILE A 386 5.32 -13.35 3.98
CA ILE A 386 6.71 -13.73 4.26
C ILE A 386 6.74 -14.88 5.28
N LEU A 387 6.09 -14.72 6.45
CA LEU A 387 6.14 -15.75 7.48
C LEU A 387 5.46 -17.05 7.03
N SER A 388 4.34 -16.97 6.31
CA SER A 388 3.67 -18.14 5.75
C SER A 388 4.56 -18.92 4.77
N LEU A 389 5.23 -18.21 3.84
CA LEU A 389 6.16 -18.82 2.89
C LEU A 389 7.39 -19.41 3.58
N TRP A 390 7.96 -18.68 4.55
CA TRP A 390 9.11 -19.13 5.31
C TRP A 390 8.78 -20.38 6.12
N PHE A 391 7.68 -20.38 6.88
CA PHE A 391 7.28 -21.52 7.70
C PHE A 391 6.92 -22.76 6.85
N ARG A 392 6.42 -22.57 5.63
CA ARG A 392 6.16 -23.68 4.70
C ARG A 392 7.45 -24.31 4.15
N HIS A 393 8.54 -23.55 4.03
CA HIS A 393 9.81 -24.01 3.45
C HIS A 393 10.98 -23.87 4.44
N PHE A 394 10.73 -24.15 5.72
CA PHE A 394 11.67 -23.87 6.80
C PHE A 394 13.02 -24.63 6.66
N GLN A 395 13.02 -25.77 5.96
CA GLN A 395 14.22 -26.58 5.70
C GLN A 395 14.99 -26.13 4.44
N HIS A 396 14.46 -25.19 3.66
CA HIS A 396 15.05 -24.77 2.40
C HIS A 396 16.11 -23.69 2.63
N THR A 397 17.36 -23.94 2.23
CA THR A 397 18.49 -23.03 2.47
C THR A 397 18.29 -21.66 1.85
N LEU A 398 17.93 -21.59 0.55
CA LEU A 398 17.72 -20.31 -0.13
C LEU A 398 16.64 -19.43 0.52
N VAL A 399 15.63 -20.04 1.15
CA VAL A 399 14.56 -19.30 1.84
C VAL A 399 15.06 -18.72 3.14
N ASN A 400 15.90 -19.48 3.86
CA ASN A 400 16.52 -19.04 5.08
C ASN A 400 17.54 -17.92 4.82
N ASP A 401 18.32 -18.00 3.73
CA ASP A 401 19.26 -16.95 3.35
C ASP A 401 18.52 -15.62 3.08
N GLU A 402 17.46 -15.64 2.27
CA GLU A 402 16.62 -14.45 2.03
C GLU A 402 15.95 -13.96 3.32
N MET A 403 15.51 -14.86 4.20
CA MET A 403 14.91 -14.46 5.47
C MET A 403 15.92 -13.80 6.41
N ALA A 404 17.20 -14.20 6.39
CA ALA A 404 18.24 -13.55 7.17
C ALA A 404 18.40 -12.08 6.76
N ASP A 405 18.43 -11.79 5.45
CA ASP A 405 18.51 -10.43 4.92
C ASP A 405 17.26 -9.60 5.28
N ILE A 406 16.08 -10.22 5.23
CA ILE A 406 14.81 -9.58 5.65
C ILE A 406 14.86 -9.23 7.14
N VAL A 407 15.29 -10.16 7.99
CA VAL A 407 15.36 -9.95 9.45
C VAL A 407 16.34 -8.85 9.82
N GLN A 408 17.41 -8.64 9.04
CA GLN A 408 18.35 -7.54 9.29
C GLN A 408 17.84 -6.20 8.77
N SER A 409 17.21 -6.20 7.60
CA SER A 409 16.87 -4.97 6.88
C SER A 409 15.52 -4.36 7.23
N VAL A 410 14.54 -5.16 7.66
CA VAL A 410 13.17 -4.72 7.97
C VAL A 410 13.09 -4.25 9.43
N PRO A 411 12.35 -3.16 9.74
CA PRO A 411 12.11 -2.75 11.12
C PRO A 411 11.38 -3.83 11.94
N SER A 412 11.88 -4.13 13.14
CA SER A 412 11.41 -5.27 13.94
C SER A 412 9.95 -5.14 14.41
N TYR A 413 9.45 -3.92 14.63
CA TYR A 413 8.06 -3.66 15.05
C TYR A 413 7.02 -4.25 14.08
N LYS A 414 7.37 -4.44 12.81
CA LYS A 414 6.49 -5.04 11.81
C LYS A 414 6.22 -6.53 12.07
N PHE A 415 7.10 -7.23 12.79
CA PHE A 415 6.91 -8.64 13.13
C PHE A 415 6.15 -8.84 14.45
N ILE A 416 5.91 -7.79 15.23
CA ILE A 416 5.26 -7.87 16.55
C ILE A 416 3.87 -8.53 16.51
N PRO A 417 2.98 -8.23 15.54
CA PRO A 417 1.67 -8.88 15.46
C PRO A 417 1.73 -10.41 15.32
N LEU A 418 2.86 -10.93 14.83
CA LEU A 418 3.10 -12.37 14.63
C LEU A 418 4.16 -12.93 15.57
N SER A 419 4.55 -12.18 16.60
CA SER A 419 5.56 -12.56 17.60
C SER A 419 5.27 -13.93 18.21
N TYR A 420 4.01 -14.21 18.57
CA TYR A 420 3.63 -15.50 19.15
C TYR A 420 3.91 -16.67 18.20
N GLN A 421 3.59 -16.51 16.90
CA GLN A 421 3.83 -17.55 15.90
C GLN A 421 5.33 -17.79 15.70
N VAL A 422 6.13 -16.73 15.67
CA VAL A 422 7.60 -16.83 15.56
C VAL A 422 8.19 -17.51 16.80
N ILE A 423 7.81 -17.08 18.00
CA ILE A 423 8.32 -17.63 19.27
C ILE A 423 7.93 -19.10 19.44
N SER A 424 6.75 -19.52 18.97
CA SER A 424 6.31 -20.93 19.05
C SER A 424 7.21 -21.92 18.26
N ARG A 425 8.00 -21.39 17.30
CA ARG A 425 8.95 -22.13 16.45
C ARG A 425 10.38 -22.12 17.01
N LEU A 426 10.62 -21.46 18.14
CA LEU A 426 11.89 -21.53 18.83
C LEU A 426 12.21 -23.02 19.15
N GLY A 427 13.45 -23.45 18.94
CA GLY A 427 13.87 -24.83 19.22
C GLY A 427 13.39 -25.92 18.26
N THR A 428 12.72 -25.58 17.13
CA THR A 428 12.25 -26.61 16.17
C THR A 428 13.26 -27.02 15.10
N THR A 429 14.46 -26.43 15.05
CA THR A 429 15.42 -26.70 13.98
C THR A 429 16.86 -26.91 14.42
N SER A 430 17.47 -27.90 13.79
CA SER A 430 18.84 -28.37 14.01
C SER A 430 19.90 -27.64 13.17
N THR A 431 19.51 -26.65 12.37
CA THR A 431 20.45 -25.88 11.52
C THR A 431 21.24 -24.86 12.35
N LYS A 432 22.55 -24.77 12.07
CA LYS A 432 23.56 -24.00 12.82
C LYS A 432 23.36 -22.48 12.83
N SER A 433 22.49 -21.93 11.98
CA SER A 433 22.09 -20.53 11.98
C SER A 433 20.59 -20.45 12.22
N ASN A 434 20.18 -20.20 13.46
CA ASN A 434 18.77 -20.18 13.82
C ASN A 434 18.21 -18.77 13.64
N ILE A 435 17.76 -18.44 12.42
CA ILE A 435 17.16 -17.14 12.08
C ILE A 435 15.96 -16.82 12.98
N VAL A 436 15.20 -17.82 13.43
CA VAL A 436 14.12 -17.63 14.42
C VAL A 436 14.68 -17.08 15.72
N GLN A 437 15.78 -17.67 16.21
CA GLN A 437 16.43 -17.21 17.44
C GLN A 437 16.92 -15.76 17.29
N GLU A 438 17.49 -15.41 16.13
CA GLU A 438 17.95 -14.04 15.86
C GLU A 438 16.80 -13.04 15.83
N LEU A 439 15.73 -13.36 15.09
CA LEU A 439 14.54 -12.51 15.04
C LEU A 439 13.93 -12.34 16.44
N VAL A 440 13.83 -13.40 17.23
CA VAL A 440 13.27 -13.35 18.60
C VAL A 440 14.17 -12.54 19.54
N ARG A 441 15.50 -12.66 19.46
CA ARG A 441 16.44 -11.81 20.21
C ARG A 441 16.25 -10.34 19.87
N ARG A 442 16.12 -10.02 18.58
CA ARG A 442 15.88 -8.65 18.12
C ARG A 442 14.54 -8.10 18.63
N LEU A 443 13.47 -8.89 18.56
CA LEU A 443 12.16 -8.49 19.08
C LEU A 443 12.18 -8.30 20.60
N ALA A 444 12.87 -9.17 21.34
CA ALA A 444 12.94 -9.09 22.80
C ALA A 444 13.81 -7.91 23.31
N THR A 445 14.80 -7.48 22.53
CA THR A 445 15.65 -6.32 22.85
C THR A 445 15.01 -5.00 22.44
N GLU A 446 14.43 -4.90 21.24
CA GLU A 446 13.82 -3.67 20.74
C GLU A 446 12.39 -3.44 21.27
N HIS A 447 11.63 -4.51 21.56
CA HIS A 447 10.23 -4.47 21.98
C HIS A 447 9.93 -5.38 23.20
N PRO A 448 10.62 -5.16 24.34
CA PRO A 448 10.60 -6.07 25.48
C PRO A 448 9.20 -6.35 26.04
N HIS A 449 8.35 -5.32 26.15
CA HIS A 449 6.99 -5.47 26.70
C HIS A 449 6.08 -6.40 25.87
N HIS A 450 6.32 -6.51 24.56
CA HIS A 450 5.54 -7.38 23.68
C HIS A 450 6.05 -8.83 23.68
N THR A 451 7.34 -9.03 23.91
CA THR A 451 8.01 -10.32 23.68
C THR A 451 8.39 -11.06 24.96
N ILE A 452 8.80 -10.37 26.03
CA ILE A 452 9.27 -11.01 27.27
C ILE A 452 8.16 -11.86 27.90
N VAL A 453 6.93 -11.36 27.97
CA VAL A 453 5.79 -12.09 28.55
C VAL A 453 5.55 -13.41 27.83
N GLN A 454 5.70 -13.42 26.50
CA GLN A 454 5.54 -14.62 25.67
C GLN A 454 6.67 -15.62 25.91
N LEU A 455 7.92 -15.14 26.05
CA LEU A 455 9.07 -15.98 26.37
C LEU A 455 8.98 -16.58 27.78
N LEU A 456 8.48 -15.82 28.75
CA LEU A 456 8.24 -16.30 30.12
C LEU A 456 7.15 -17.37 30.15
N ALA A 457 6.06 -17.16 29.41
CA ALA A 457 5.02 -18.18 29.25
C ALA A 457 5.59 -19.49 28.66
N LEU A 458 6.42 -19.39 27.61
CA LEU A 458 7.06 -20.55 27.00
C LEU A 458 8.05 -21.25 27.96
N LYS A 459 8.89 -20.48 28.67
CA LYS A 459 9.83 -20.98 29.69
C LYS A 459 9.13 -21.71 30.84
N ASN A 460 7.99 -21.19 31.30
CA ASN A 460 7.24 -21.76 32.42
C ASN A 460 6.32 -22.93 32.02
N GLY A 461 6.00 -23.04 30.73
CA GLY A 461 5.08 -24.04 30.21
C GLY A 461 5.51 -25.50 30.44
N SER A 462 6.81 -25.81 30.42
CA SER A 462 7.31 -27.17 30.71
C SER A 462 7.30 -27.52 32.20
N LYS A 463 7.42 -26.51 33.08
CA LYS A 463 7.56 -26.74 34.53
C LYS A 463 6.23 -26.98 35.23
N ARG A 464 5.14 -26.36 34.75
CA ARG A 464 3.87 -26.29 35.48
C ARG A 464 2.62 -26.57 34.62
N GLY A 465 2.78 -26.95 33.35
CA GLY A 465 1.67 -27.33 32.46
C GLY A 465 1.18 -28.78 32.66
N THR A 466 0.01 -29.09 32.11
CA THR A 466 -0.53 -30.48 32.07
C THR A 466 0.42 -31.41 31.32
N ALA A 467 0.37 -32.72 31.58
CA ALA A 467 1.22 -33.70 30.89
C ALA A 467 1.17 -33.56 29.35
N ALA A 468 -0.03 -33.43 28.79
CA ALA A 468 -0.24 -33.19 27.35
C ALA A 468 0.35 -31.86 26.85
N TYR A 469 0.38 -30.82 27.69
CA TYR A 469 0.99 -29.54 27.32
C TYR A 469 2.52 -29.59 27.36
N ARG A 470 3.10 -30.31 28.34
CA ARG A 470 4.55 -30.52 28.46
C ARG A 470 5.10 -31.31 27.27
N ASP A 471 4.38 -32.33 26.82
CA ASP A 471 4.75 -33.13 25.64
C ASP A 471 4.70 -32.30 24.35
N ASN A 472 3.75 -31.36 24.23
CA ASN A 472 3.61 -30.49 23.06
C ASN A 472 4.66 -29.36 22.98
N ILE A 473 5.09 -28.82 24.12
CA ILE A 473 6.12 -27.77 24.14
C ILE A 473 7.50 -28.36 23.88
N GLY A 474 7.84 -29.47 24.53
CA GLY A 474 9.18 -30.08 24.43
C GLY A 474 10.26 -29.27 25.18
N VAL A 475 11.23 -30.00 25.74
CA VAL A 475 12.30 -29.42 26.60
C VAL A 475 13.12 -28.35 25.85
N LEU A 476 13.45 -28.62 24.58
CA LEU A 476 14.27 -27.75 23.74
C LEU A 476 13.70 -26.32 23.60
N LYS A 477 12.38 -26.18 23.46
CA LYS A 477 11.77 -24.84 23.33
C LYS A 477 11.90 -24.03 24.61
N THR A 478 11.84 -24.70 25.76
CA THR A 478 11.95 -24.04 27.06
C THR A 478 13.37 -23.64 27.41
N GLU A 479 14.35 -24.46 27.03
CA GLU A 479 15.77 -24.12 27.13
C GLU A 479 16.12 -22.94 26.24
N GLU A 480 15.68 -22.97 24.98
CA GLU A 480 15.91 -21.87 24.04
C GLU A 480 15.26 -20.57 24.49
N ALA A 481 14.04 -20.62 25.07
CA ALA A 481 13.38 -19.44 25.61
C ALA A 481 14.18 -18.85 26.78
N GLY A 482 14.71 -19.71 27.65
CA GLY A 482 15.64 -19.33 28.70
C GLY A 482 16.93 -18.70 28.16
N ASN A 483 17.51 -19.26 27.10
CA ASN A 483 18.71 -18.74 26.46
C ASN A 483 18.50 -17.32 25.89
N VAL A 484 17.35 -17.08 25.26
CA VAL A 484 16.99 -15.75 24.77
C VAL A 484 16.80 -14.76 25.92
N LEU A 485 16.09 -15.14 26.99
CA LEU A 485 15.91 -14.26 28.16
C LEU A 485 17.25 -13.90 28.81
N ASN A 486 18.15 -14.88 28.95
CA ASN A 486 19.51 -14.65 29.45
C ASN A 486 20.32 -13.72 28.54
N PHE A 487 20.15 -13.83 27.22
CA PHE A 487 20.74 -12.91 26.26
C PHE A 487 20.24 -11.47 26.49
N VAL A 488 18.92 -11.27 26.61
CA VAL A 488 18.30 -9.96 26.86
C VAL A 488 18.76 -9.35 28.18
N LYS A 489 18.88 -10.15 29.25
CA LYS A 489 19.45 -9.70 30.54
C LYS A 489 20.89 -9.20 30.39
N ARG A 490 21.69 -9.83 29.53
CA ARG A 490 23.09 -9.41 29.28
C ARG A 490 23.20 -8.18 28.39
N SER A 491 22.18 -7.88 27.58
CA SER A 491 22.22 -6.74 26.64
C SER A 491 22.16 -5.38 27.32
N SER A 492 21.41 -5.23 28.41
CA SER A 492 21.28 -3.96 29.14
C SER A 492 20.85 -4.19 30.59
N PRO A 493 21.39 -3.42 31.56
CA PRO A 493 20.98 -3.51 32.96
C PRO A 493 19.50 -3.15 33.16
N MET A 494 18.96 -2.24 32.35
CA MET A 494 17.53 -1.89 32.40
C MET A 494 16.65 -3.05 31.93
N LEU A 495 17.06 -3.75 30.85
CA LEU A 495 16.36 -4.94 30.37
C LEU A 495 16.49 -6.10 31.36
N ALA A 496 17.63 -6.23 32.04
CA ALA A 496 17.82 -7.22 33.10
C ALA A 496 16.80 -7.03 34.23
N ALA A 497 16.73 -5.81 34.78
CA ALA A 497 15.76 -5.47 35.82
C ALA A 497 14.32 -5.68 35.34
N LEU A 498 14.00 -5.34 34.08
CA LEU A 498 12.67 -5.56 33.52
C LEU A 498 12.30 -7.05 33.45
N VAL A 499 13.21 -7.91 32.96
CA VAL A 499 12.97 -9.36 32.89
C VAL A 499 12.80 -9.92 34.29
N GLU A 500 13.64 -9.55 35.25
CA GLU A 500 13.55 -10.02 36.64
C GLU A 500 12.24 -9.59 37.31
N ASN A 501 11.85 -8.32 37.15
CA ASN A 501 10.58 -7.83 37.67
C ASN A 501 9.38 -8.54 37.04
N MET A 502 9.42 -8.79 35.72
CA MET A 502 8.38 -9.56 35.04
C MET A 502 8.35 -11.03 35.46
N GLU A 503 9.51 -11.65 35.73
CA GLU A 503 9.59 -13.01 36.29
C GLU A 503 8.89 -13.10 37.65
N VAL A 504 9.21 -12.18 38.58
CA VAL A 504 8.57 -12.11 39.90
C VAL A 504 7.06 -11.89 39.77
N LEU A 505 6.65 -10.97 38.89
CA LEU A 505 5.22 -10.69 38.65
C LEU A 505 4.48 -11.91 38.08
N CYS A 506 5.07 -12.61 37.11
CA CYS A 506 4.50 -13.83 36.54
C CYS A 506 4.36 -14.93 37.62
N ASP A 507 5.36 -15.12 38.47
CA ASP A 507 5.30 -16.11 39.56
C ASP A 507 4.23 -15.75 40.60
N ALA A 508 4.05 -14.46 40.91
CA ALA A 508 2.99 -13.98 41.80
C ALA A 508 1.59 -14.26 41.19
N TYR A 509 1.38 -13.96 39.91
CA TYR A 509 0.12 -14.26 39.22
C TYR A 509 -0.17 -15.76 39.15
N ILE A 510 0.84 -16.58 38.90
CA ILE A 510 0.70 -18.05 38.90
C ILE A 510 0.32 -18.54 40.29
N THR A 511 0.96 -18.02 41.34
CA THR A 511 0.67 -18.40 42.73
C THR A 511 -0.75 -18.01 43.13
N LEU A 512 -1.20 -16.81 42.72
CA LEU A 512 -2.58 -16.37 42.92
C LEU A 512 -3.59 -17.26 42.18
N ALA A 513 -3.30 -17.63 40.93
CA ALA A 513 -4.18 -18.47 40.12
C ALA A 513 -4.27 -19.93 40.61
N LEU A 514 -3.21 -20.42 41.27
CA LEU A 514 -3.15 -21.77 41.85
C LEU A 514 -3.47 -21.81 43.36
N HIS A 515 -3.89 -20.68 43.93
CA HIS A 515 -4.25 -20.62 45.35
C HIS A 515 -5.47 -21.50 45.61
N ASP A 516 -5.42 -22.33 46.65
CA ASP A 516 -6.51 -23.27 46.97
C ASP A 516 -7.75 -22.48 47.43
N THR A 517 -8.85 -22.60 46.68
CA THR A 517 -10.11 -21.91 46.96
C THR A 517 -11.10 -22.74 47.76
N LYS A 518 -10.77 -23.97 48.17
CA LYS A 518 -11.71 -24.86 48.89
C LYS A 518 -12.34 -24.24 50.14
N GLU A 519 -11.61 -23.36 50.83
CA GLU A 519 -12.15 -22.65 52.00
C GLU A 519 -13.23 -21.63 51.63
N TYR A 520 -13.20 -21.11 50.41
CA TYR A 520 -14.14 -20.13 49.84
C TYR A 520 -15.27 -20.78 49.01
N GLU A 521 -15.16 -22.07 48.67
CA GLU A 521 -16.18 -22.86 47.96
C GLU A 521 -17.38 -23.26 48.84
N ARG A 522 -17.64 -22.57 49.95
CA ARG A 522 -18.83 -22.84 50.77
C ARG A 522 -20.10 -22.56 49.97
N ARG A 523 -20.94 -23.61 49.88
CA ARG A 523 -22.31 -23.65 49.31
C ARG A 523 -23.20 -22.49 49.70
#